data_AF-A0A164SC75-F1
#
_entry.id   AF-A0A164SC75-F1
#
_cell.length_a   1.000
_cell.length_b   1.000
_cell.length_c   1.000
_cell.angle_alpha   90.00
_cell.angle_beta   90.00
_cell.angle_gamma   90.00
#
_symmetry.space_group_name_H-M   'P 1'
#
loop_
_entity.id
_entity.type
_entity.pdbx_description
1 polymer ?
#
loop_
_entity_poly.entity_id
_entity_poly.type
_entity_poly.pdbx_seq_one_letter_code
_entity_poly.pdbx_strand_id
1 'polypeptide(L)'
;MYACYLVFLTGRLSIMFSFCLSSAYTPETLTHVLEFASMSLFFTVVETLFNNWTALQLAVEHQLGGTQSKEIAKWMVTVVENFFKENDNVLAQEIAEYMEDLMNNEFNTLCEDGSLEEMGESLCKYFQLIKDGNEAEVILELKKFKGSSVHLSKTITNHDNSTLNEENDLEGSLQNHREDLDTTRKSTRSEPDEDGWVTVTKGKKP
;
A
#
# COMPACT_ATOMS: atom_id res chain seq x y z
N MET A 1 -57.63 -30.03 42.17
CA MET A 1 -56.73 -30.98 42.84
C MET A 1 -55.31 -30.60 42.49
N TYR A 2 -54.53 -30.20 43.48
CA TYR A 2 -53.15 -29.75 43.31
C TYR A 2 -52.19 -30.82 43.84
N ALA A 3 -51.18 -31.16 43.06
CA ALA A 3 -49.95 -31.85 43.47
C ALA A 3 -48.89 -31.42 42.41
N CYS A 4 -47.90 -30.58 42.70
CA CYS A 4 -46.86 -30.69 43.72
C CYS A 4 -46.22 -32.08 43.70
N TYR A 5 -44.96 -32.19 43.29
CA TYR A 5 -43.83 -32.30 44.23
C TYR A 5 -42.47 -32.28 43.51
N LEU A 6 -41.54 -31.48 44.03
CA LEU A 6 -40.06 -31.59 43.98
C LEU A 6 -39.33 -31.68 42.60
N VAL A 7 -38.07 -31.28 42.43
CA VAL A 7 -37.18 -30.24 43.00
C VAL A 7 -35.77 -30.53 42.44
N PHE A 8 -35.13 -29.50 41.87
CA PHE A 8 -33.68 -29.33 41.70
C PHE A 8 -32.92 -30.28 40.74
N LEU A 9 -32.65 -29.76 39.54
CA LEU A 9 -31.28 -29.68 39.04
C LEU A 9 -30.93 -28.21 38.70
N THR A 10 -30.32 -27.56 39.69
CA THR A 10 -29.49 -26.33 39.66
C THR A 10 -29.42 -25.46 38.38
N GLY A 11 -29.76 -24.16 38.49
CA GLY A 11 -28.99 -23.09 37.82
C GLY A 11 -29.75 -21.98 37.06
N ARG A 12 -29.99 -20.84 37.74
CA ARG A 12 -29.91 -19.42 37.30
C ARG A 12 -29.60 -19.09 35.81
N LEU A 13 -30.09 -18.00 35.17
CA LEU A 13 -30.89 -16.81 35.58
C LEU A 13 -31.25 -15.93 34.35
N SER A 14 -32.40 -15.23 34.37
CA SER A 14 -32.79 -14.04 33.56
C SER A 14 -32.60 -13.96 32.03
N ILE A 15 -33.73 -13.92 31.30
CA ILE A 15 -33.99 -12.98 30.17
C ILE A 15 -35.52 -12.86 29.99
N MET A 16 -36.16 -11.77 30.42
CA MET A 16 -36.48 -10.57 29.61
C MET A 16 -37.20 -10.89 28.28
N PHE A 17 -38.53 -10.81 28.29
CA PHE A 17 -39.36 -10.76 27.07
C PHE A 17 -40.52 -9.78 27.22
N SER A 18 -40.26 -8.49 26.95
CA SER A 18 -41.21 -7.55 26.36
C SER A 18 -40.56 -6.19 26.14
N PHE A 19 -40.18 -5.89 24.90
CA PHE A 19 -40.34 -4.55 24.35
C PHE A 19 -40.56 -4.65 22.83
N CYS A 20 -41.36 -3.76 22.29
CA CYS A 20 -41.76 -3.74 20.88
C CYS A 20 -41.00 -2.64 20.14
N LEU A 21 -40.49 -2.93 18.94
CA LEU A 21 -40.23 -2.05 17.77
C LEU A 21 -39.62 -2.98 16.70
N SER A 22 -40.24 -3.29 15.56
CA SER A 22 -40.61 -2.40 14.44
C SER A 22 -39.43 -1.69 13.75
N SER A 23 -38.56 -2.45 13.09
CA SER A 23 -38.12 -2.18 11.70
C SER A 23 -37.34 -3.38 11.17
N ALA A 24 -37.38 -3.62 9.85
CA ALA A 24 -36.84 -4.80 9.19
C ALA A 24 -35.36 -5.09 9.51
N TYR A 25 -35.11 -6.13 10.29
CA TYR A 25 -33.81 -6.82 10.41
C TYR A 25 -34.04 -8.31 10.19
N THR A 26 -33.78 -8.77 8.96
CA THR A 26 -33.69 -10.20 8.65
C THR A 26 -32.33 -10.72 9.14
N PRO A 27 -32.25 -11.91 9.76
CA PRO A 27 -31.02 -12.39 10.40
C PRO A 27 -29.91 -12.82 9.42
N GLU A 28 -30.16 -12.82 8.11
CA GLU A 28 -29.22 -13.31 7.08
C GLU A 28 -28.04 -12.36 6.79
N THR A 29 -28.04 -11.12 7.31
CA THR A 29 -26.90 -10.19 7.16
C THR A 29 -25.92 -10.22 8.33
N LEU A 30 -26.22 -10.94 9.42
CA LEU A 30 -25.38 -10.95 10.62
C LEU A 30 -24.18 -11.92 10.53
N THR A 31 -24.19 -12.87 9.60
CA THR A 31 -23.03 -13.73 9.30
C THR A 31 -21.92 -12.94 8.59
N HIS A 32 -22.27 -12.06 7.65
CA HIS A 32 -21.30 -11.26 6.88
C HIS A 32 -20.50 -10.25 7.71
N VAL A 33 -20.91 -9.93 8.94
CA VAL A 33 -20.20 -9.01 9.85
C VAL A 33 -19.40 -9.72 10.95
N LEU A 34 -19.40 -11.06 10.98
CA LEU A 34 -18.57 -11.86 11.88
C LEU A 34 -17.36 -12.53 11.18
N GLU A 35 -17.23 -12.35 9.87
CA GLU A 35 -16.13 -12.86 9.03
C GLU A 35 -14.94 -11.86 8.90
N PHE A 36 -14.92 -10.77 9.67
CA PHE A 36 -13.85 -9.75 9.61
C PHE A 36 -12.67 -10.00 10.57
N ALA A 37 -12.67 -11.14 11.28
CA ALA A 37 -11.71 -11.42 12.36
C ALA A 37 -10.57 -12.39 12.00
N SER A 38 -10.57 -12.97 10.79
CA SER A 38 -9.39 -13.63 10.22
C SER A 38 -9.27 -13.26 8.75
N MET A 39 -8.30 -12.40 8.42
CA MET A 39 -7.86 -12.25 7.02
C MET A 39 -7.48 -13.62 6.48
N SER A 40 -7.97 -13.95 5.28
CA SER A 40 -7.60 -15.22 4.67
C SER A 40 -6.09 -15.26 4.37
N LEU A 41 -5.52 -16.46 4.25
CA LEU A 41 -4.13 -16.57 3.81
C LEU A 41 -3.94 -15.93 2.43
N PHE A 42 -4.94 -16.05 1.55
CA PHE A 42 -4.90 -15.42 0.23
C PHE A 42 -4.96 -13.89 0.30
N PHE A 43 -5.79 -13.29 1.16
CA PHE A 43 -5.77 -11.85 1.41
C PHE A 43 -4.36 -11.39 1.80
N THR A 44 -3.68 -12.15 2.67
CA THR A 44 -2.30 -11.85 3.11
C THR A 44 -1.30 -11.96 1.94
N VAL A 45 -1.52 -12.86 0.98
CA VAL A 45 -0.76 -12.93 -0.28
C VAL A 45 -0.98 -11.68 -1.11
N VAL A 46 -2.24 -11.33 -1.43
CA VAL A 46 -2.58 -10.17 -2.27
C VAL A 46 -2.01 -8.89 -1.65
N GLU A 47 -2.21 -8.68 -0.35
CA GLU A 47 -1.64 -7.55 0.39
C GLU A 47 -0.10 -7.53 0.30
N THR A 48 0.58 -8.68 0.44
CA THR A 48 2.04 -8.72 0.38
C THR A 48 2.56 -8.43 -1.03
N LEU A 49 1.93 -8.98 -2.08
CA LEU A 49 2.30 -8.69 -3.46
C LEU A 49 2.08 -7.21 -3.80
N PHE A 50 0.92 -6.65 -3.45
CA PHE A 50 0.57 -5.26 -3.72
C PHE A 50 1.51 -4.29 -3.00
N ASN A 51 1.92 -4.61 -1.77
CA ASN A 51 2.94 -3.83 -1.04
C ASN A 51 4.35 -3.91 -1.65
N ASN A 52 4.63 -4.83 -2.58
CA ASN A 52 5.91 -4.95 -3.29
C ASN A 52 5.83 -4.54 -4.77
N TRP A 53 4.63 -4.26 -5.30
CA TRP A 53 4.42 -3.89 -6.69
C TRP A 53 4.73 -2.40 -6.91
N THR A 54 5.84 -2.13 -7.60
CA THR A 54 6.38 -0.76 -7.77
C THR A 54 5.39 0.20 -8.43
N ALA A 55 4.59 -0.24 -9.41
CA ALA A 55 3.61 0.62 -10.06
C ALA A 55 2.56 1.15 -9.07
N LEU A 56 2.03 0.29 -8.21
CA LEU A 56 1.09 0.69 -7.16
C LEU A 56 1.76 1.53 -6.06
N GLN A 57 2.99 1.20 -5.66
CA GLN A 57 3.76 2.03 -4.71
C GLN A 57 3.93 3.47 -5.23
N LEU A 58 4.34 3.63 -6.48
CA LEU A 58 4.51 4.94 -7.12
C LEU A 58 3.18 5.68 -7.28
N ALA A 59 2.11 4.98 -7.67
CA ALA A 59 0.77 5.57 -7.80
C ALA A 59 0.26 6.11 -6.45
N VAL A 60 0.56 5.42 -5.35
CA VAL A 60 0.23 5.85 -3.98
C VAL A 60 1.16 6.97 -3.49
N GLU A 61 2.46 6.92 -3.76
CA GLU A 61 3.42 7.96 -3.37
C GLU A 61 3.12 9.30 -4.07
N HIS A 62 2.82 9.26 -5.36
CA HIS A 62 2.49 10.44 -6.16
C HIS A 62 1.02 10.88 -6.06
N GLN A 63 0.20 10.20 -5.27
CA GLN A 63 -1.24 10.48 -5.08
C GLN A 63 -2.02 10.50 -6.40
N LEU A 64 -1.77 9.53 -7.29
CA LEU A 64 -2.44 9.48 -8.60
C LEU A 64 -3.94 9.15 -8.49
N GLY A 65 -4.35 8.44 -7.43
CA GLY A 65 -5.75 8.30 -7.00
C GLY A 65 -6.21 9.41 -6.04
N GLY A 66 -5.55 10.57 -6.06
CA GLY A 66 -5.82 11.71 -5.19
C GLY A 66 -5.56 11.43 -3.69
N THR A 67 -6.26 12.18 -2.83
CA THR A 67 -6.08 12.15 -1.37
C THR A 67 -6.48 10.83 -0.71
N GLN A 68 -7.10 9.90 -1.44
CA GLN A 68 -7.53 8.58 -0.97
C GLN A 68 -6.71 7.44 -1.58
N SER A 69 -5.59 7.72 -2.26
CA SER A 69 -4.75 6.71 -2.92
C SER A 69 -4.36 5.53 -2.02
N LYS A 70 -4.16 5.76 -0.71
CA LYS A 70 -3.83 4.70 0.27
C LYS A 70 -5.03 3.83 0.63
N GLU A 71 -6.21 4.44 0.71
CA GLU A 71 -7.49 3.78 0.98
C GLU A 71 -7.92 2.96 -0.24
N ILE A 72 -7.76 3.52 -1.44
CA ILE A 72 -7.96 2.84 -2.74
C ILE A 72 -7.05 1.61 -2.84
N ALA A 73 -5.74 1.73 -2.57
CA ALA A 73 -4.83 0.59 -2.63
C ALA A 73 -5.23 -0.57 -1.68
N LYS A 74 -5.74 -0.25 -0.48
CA LYS A 74 -6.28 -1.26 0.46
C LYS A 74 -7.59 -1.88 -0.02
N TRP A 75 -8.48 -1.07 -0.60
CA TRP A 75 -9.70 -1.56 -1.23
C TRP A 75 -9.38 -2.48 -2.42
N MET A 76 -8.33 -2.17 -3.20
CA MET A 76 -7.88 -2.95 -4.35
C MET A 76 -7.51 -4.40 -3.95
N VAL A 77 -6.84 -4.58 -2.81
CA VAL A 77 -6.58 -5.91 -2.22
C VAL A 77 -7.87 -6.70 -1.98
N THR A 78 -8.93 -6.03 -1.52
CA THR A 78 -10.22 -6.67 -1.18
C THR A 78 -10.99 -7.08 -2.42
N VAL A 79 -11.05 -6.22 -3.45
CA VAL A 79 -11.76 -6.56 -4.70
C VAL A 79 -11.03 -7.62 -5.51
N VAL A 80 -9.70 -7.65 -5.49
CA VAL A 80 -8.92 -8.73 -6.09
C VAL A 80 -9.08 -10.05 -5.31
N GLU A 81 -9.09 -10.03 -3.98
CA GLU A 81 -9.40 -11.23 -3.20
C GLU A 81 -10.81 -11.77 -3.52
N ASN A 82 -11.80 -10.87 -3.66
CA ASN A 82 -13.17 -11.25 -4.01
C ASN A 82 -13.28 -11.78 -5.46
N PHE A 83 -12.54 -11.21 -6.42
CA PHE A 83 -12.50 -11.70 -7.80
C PHE A 83 -12.14 -13.19 -7.87
N PHE A 84 -11.16 -13.64 -7.08
CA PHE A 84 -10.80 -15.07 -6.97
C PHE A 84 -11.78 -15.93 -6.15
N LYS A 85 -12.61 -15.32 -5.29
CA LYS A 85 -13.69 -16.04 -4.58
C LYS A 85 -14.93 -16.24 -5.45
N GLU A 86 -15.22 -15.27 -6.31
CA GLU A 86 -16.41 -15.25 -7.17
C GLU A 86 -16.20 -16.02 -8.48
N ASN A 87 -14.95 -16.18 -8.94
CA ASN A 87 -14.61 -16.86 -10.19
C ASN A 87 -13.73 -18.10 -9.95
N ASP A 88 -14.16 -19.24 -10.47
CA ASP A 88 -13.36 -20.48 -10.48
C ASP A 88 -12.42 -20.53 -11.69
N ASN A 89 -11.16 -20.95 -11.45
CA ASN A 89 -10.12 -21.16 -12.47
C ASN A 89 -9.65 -19.89 -13.21
N VAL A 90 -9.65 -18.74 -12.52
CA VAL A 90 -9.07 -17.47 -13.01
C VAL A 90 -7.70 -17.68 -13.65
N LEU A 91 -7.57 -17.24 -14.91
CA LEU A 91 -6.32 -17.24 -15.67
C LEU A 91 -5.49 -15.99 -15.36
N ALA A 92 -4.16 -16.11 -15.46
CA ALA A 92 -3.22 -15.01 -15.20
C ALA A 92 -3.51 -13.77 -16.05
N GLN A 93 -3.93 -13.95 -17.30
CA GLN A 93 -4.31 -12.85 -18.19
C GLN A 93 -5.61 -12.16 -17.73
N GLU A 94 -6.63 -12.91 -17.28
CA GLU A 94 -7.91 -12.34 -16.84
C GLU A 94 -7.74 -11.44 -15.60
N ILE A 95 -6.90 -11.88 -14.65
CA ILE A 95 -6.58 -11.04 -13.48
C ILE A 95 -5.65 -9.87 -13.84
N ALA A 96 -4.75 -10.01 -14.81
CA ALA A 96 -3.90 -8.91 -15.29
C ALA A 96 -4.75 -7.82 -15.96
N GLU A 97 -5.67 -8.17 -16.86
CA GLU A 97 -6.63 -7.25 -17.49
C GLU A 97 -7.52 -6.57 -16.43
N TYR A 98 -8.01 -7.31 -15.42
CA TYR A 98 -8.79 -6.73 -14.33
C TYR A 98 -7.97 -5.75 -13.47
N MET A 99 -6.70 -6.03 -13.21
CA MET A 99 -5.80 -5.11 -12.50
C MET A 99 -5.41 -3.89 -13.36
N GLU A 100 -5.32 -4.03 -14.68
CA GLU A 100 -5.14 -2.90 -15.61
C GLU A 100 -6.31 -1.92 -15.51
N ASP A 101 -7.54 -2.44 -15.57
CA ASP A 101 -8.75 -1.65 -15.39
C ASP A 101 -8.77 -0.93 -14.02
N LEU A 102 -8.33 -1.59 -12.94
CA LEU A 102 -8.25 -0.95 -11.61
C LEU A 102 -7.20 0.17 -11.57
N MET A 103 -6.00 -0.05 -12.13
CA MET A 103 -4.94 0.98 -12.18
C MET A 103 -5.33 2.18 -13.07
N ASN A 104 -6.02 1.93 -14.18
CA ASN A 104 -6.47 2.97 -15.08
C ASN A 104 -7.64 3.77 -14.47
N ASN A 105 -8.67 3.10 -13.93
CA ASN A 105 -9.86 3.78 -13.41
C ASN A 105 -9.61 4.52 -12.09
N GLU A 106 -8.85 3.94 -11.16
CA GLU A 106 -8.69 4.49 -9.81
C GLU A 106 -7.41 5.32 -9.62
N PHE A 107 -6.37 5.06 -10.41
CA PHE A 107 -5.08 5.77 -10.35
C PHE A 107 -4.71 6.49 -11.65
N ASN A 108 -5.57 6.50 -12.68
CA ASN A 108 -5.29 7.12 -14.00
C ASN A 108 -3.89 6.70 -14.53
N THR A 109 -3.54 5.42 -14.35
CA THR A 109 -2.22 4.86 -14.63
C THR A 109 -2.33 3.69 -15.60
N LEU A 110 -1.54 3.73 -16.69
CA LEU A 110 -1.35 2.61 -17.61
C LEU A 110 -0.02 1.94 -17.29
N CYS A 111 -0.01 0.62 -17.15
CA CYS A 111 1.19 -0.16 -16.81
C CYS A 111 1.69 -0.94 -18.03
N GLU A 112 2.65 -0.36 -18.75
CA GLU A 112 3.24 -0.95 -19.97
C GLU A 112 4.58 -1.69 -19.71
N ASP A 113 4.90 -1.99 -18.44
CA ASP A 113 6.20 -2.54 -18.02
C ASP A 113 6.22 -4.08 -17.88
N GLY A 114 5.10 -4.75 -18.17
CA GLY A 114 4.93 -6.20 -18.00
C GLY A 114 4.64 -6.65 -16.56
N SER A 115 4.52 -5.70 -15.62
CA SER A 115 4.37 -6.03 -14.20
C SER A 115 2.96 -6.53 -13.84
N LEU A 116 1.94 -6.22 -14.65
CA LEU A 116 0.58 -6.74 -14.49
C LEU A 116 0.53 -8.25 -14.70
N GLU A 117 1.24 -8.74 -15.72
CA GLU A 117 1.34 -10.14 -16.08
C GLU A 117 2.12 -10.92 -15.01
N GLU A 118 3.27 -10.41 -14.55
CA GLU A 118 4.04 -11.01 -13.43
C GLU A 118 3.20 -11.10 -12.14
N MET A 119 2.40 -10.08 -11.86
CA MET A 119 1.48 -10.05 -10.72
C MET A 119 0.33 -11.05 -10.90
N GLY A 120 -0.24 -11.15 -12.10
CA GLY A 120 -1.30 -12.11 -12.43
C GLY A 120 -0.85 -13.56 -12.31
N GLU A 121 0.32 -13.90 -12.87
CA GLU A 121 0.94 -15.21 -12.71
C GLU A 121 1.20 -15.55 -11.23
N SER A 122 1.74 -14.58 -10.48
CA SER A 122 2.00 -14.73 -9.04
C SER A 122 0.72 -14.99 -8.24
N LEU A 123 -0.34 -14.22 -8.47
CA LEU A 123 -1.63 -14.37 -7.81
C LEU A 123 -2.24 -15.75 -8.09
N CYS A 124 -2.30 -16.18 -9.36
CA CYS A 124 -2.80 -17.50 -9.73
C CYS A 124 -1.96 -18.63 -9.13
N LYS A 125 -0.61 -18.52 -9.13
CA LYS A 125 0.30 -19.50 -8.48
C LYS A 125 -0.06 -19.69 -7.01
N TYR A 126 -0.15 -18.60 -6.24
CA TYR A 126 -0.42 -18.70 -4.81
C TYR A 126 -1.84 -19.15 -4.50
N PHE A 127 -2.83 -18.68 -5.27
CA PHE A 127 -4.21 -19.13 -5.12
C PHE A 127 -4.33 -20.65 -5.31
N GLN A 128 -3.69 -21.20 -6.35
CA GLN A 128 -3.66 -22.64 -6.60
C GLN A 128 -2.94 -23.40 -5.47
N LEU A 129 -1.77 -22.92 -5.01
CA LEU A 129 -1.08 -23.54 -3.88
C LEU A 129 -1.92 -23.59 -2.59
N ILE A 130 -2.74 -22.58 -2.33
CA ILE A 130 -3.68 -22.57 -1.21
C ILE A 130 -4.82 -23.57 -1.44
N LYS A 131 -5.42 -23.63 -2.64
CA LYS A 131 -6.46 -24.64 -2.98
C LYS A 131 -5.94 -26.08 -2.87
N ASP A 132 -4.66 -26.30 -3.17
CA ASP A 132 -3.97 -27.60 -3.03
C ASP A 132 -3.53 -27.93 -1.59
N GLY A 133 -3.77 -27.04 -0.62
CA GLY A 133 -3.40 -27.24 0.79
C GLY A 133 -1.92 -27.01 1.12
N ASN A 134 -1.14 -26.44 0.20
CA ASN A 134 0.30 -26.16 0.37
C ASN A 134 0.57 -24.82 1.09
N GLU A 135 -0.31 -24.44 2.02
CA GLU A 135 -0.29 -23.16 2.75
C GLU A 135 1.06 -22.86 3.43
N ALA A 136 1.74 -23.90 3.93
CA ALA A 136 3.02 -23.76 4.60
C ALA A 136 4.13 -23.22 3.67
N GLU A 137 4.13 -23.61 2.39
CA GLU A 137 5.10 -23.10 1.40
C GLU A 137 4.78 -21.64 1.06
N VAL A 138 3.50 -21.30 0.91
CA VAL A 138 3.06 -19.91 0.69
C VAL A 138 3.53 -19.01 1.84
N ILE A 139 3.36 -19.43 3.10
CA ILE A 139 3.84 -18.69 4.27
C ILE A 139 5.38 -18.55 4.29
N LEU A 140 6.12 -19.53 3.77
CA LEU A 140 7.58 -19.46 3.65
C LEU A 140 8.03 -18.53 2.51
N GLU A 141 7.35 -18.51 1.37
CA GLU A 141 7.61 -17.57 0.29
C GLU A 141 7.28 -16.12 0.72
N LEU A 142 6.13 -15.87 1.35
CA LEU A 142 5.73 -14.53 1.83
C LEU A 142 6.73 -13.91 2.83
N LYS A 143 7.43 -14.73 3.62
CA LYS A 143 8.49 -14.24 4.52
C LYS A 143 9.70 -13.66 3.78
N LYS A 144 9.95 -14.06 2.53
CA LYS A 144 11.04 -13.53 1.71
C LYS A 144 10.77 -12.07 1.30
N PHE A 145 9.52 -11.76 0.93
CA PHE A 145 9.10 -10.41 0.53
C PHE A 145 9.22 -9.38 1.66
N LYS A 146 8.90 -9.75 2.90
CA LYS A 146 8.98 -8.83 4.06
C LYS A 146 10.41 -8.39 4.43
N GLY A 147 11.44 -8.93 3.79
CA GLY A 147 12.83 -8.47 3.91
C GLY A 147 13.23 -7.39 2.90
N SER A 148 12.50 -7.24 1.79
CA SER A 148 12.85 -6.35 0.68
C SER A 148 12.06 -5.04 0.73
N SER A 149 12.31 -4.22 1.75
CA SER A 149 11.96 -2.80 1.65
C SER A 149 12.86 -2.17 0.58
N VAL A 150 12.36 -2.10 -0.65
CA VAL A 150 13.02 -1.42 -1.77
C VAL A 150 12.99 0.07 -1.45
N HIS A 151 14.01 0.50 -0.72
CA HIS A 151 14.26 1.90 -0.45
C HIS A 151 14.55 2.54 -1.82
N LEU A 152 13.56 3.24 -2.38
CA LEU A 152 13.69 3.94 -3.66
C LEU A 152 15.01 4.71 -3.63
N SER A 153 15.90 4.39 -4.56
CA SER A 153 17.19 5.04 -4.69
C SER A 153 16.96 6.45 -5.22
N LYS A 154 16.58 7.35 -4.32
CA LYS A 154 16.51 8.77 -4.54
C LYS A 154 17.90 9.24 -4.93
N THR A 155 18.13 9.40 -6.23
CA THR A 155 19.37 9.96 -6.79
C THR A 155 19.46 11.42 -6.39
N ILE A 156 19.88 11.65 -5.15
CA ILE A 156 20.38 12.93 -4.68
C ILE A 156 21.68 13.14 -5.47
N THR A 157 21.71 14.18 -6.30
CA THR A 157 22.95 14.65 -6.92
C THR A 157 23.87 15.13 -5.81
N ASN A 158 24.87 14.32 -5.46
CA ASN A 158 25.79 14.58 -4.36
C ASN A 158 26.50 15.94 -4.48
N HIS A 159 26.55 16.68 -3.37
CA HIS A 159 27.77 17.42 -3.07
C HIS A 159 28.11 17.36 -1.57
N ASP A 160 29.38 16.99 -1.35
CA ASP A 160 30.13 16.96 -0.10
C ASP A 160 29.71 15.97 1.01
N ASN A 161 30.68 15.72 1.90
CA ASN A 161 30.93 14.45 2.56
C ASN A 161 31.30 14.64 4.05
N SER A 162 30.87 13.67 4.87
CA SER A 162 31.64 13.04 5.96
C SER A 162 30.97 12.96 7.34
N THR A 163 31.26 11.82 7.99
CA THR A 163 31.40 11.60 9.44
C THR A 163 30.15 11.52 10.35
N LEU A 164 29.79 10.26 10.64
CA LEU A 164 29.40 9.66 11.93
C LEU A 164 28.80 10.50 13.09
N ASN A 165 27.68 9.97 13.57
CA ASN A 165 27.21 9.83 14.97
C ASN A 165 26.36 10.92 15.68
N GLU A 166 25.20 10.42 16.16
CA GLU A 166 24.58 10.62 17.48
C GLU A 166 24.07 12.00 17.97
N GLU A 167 22.72 12.06 18.02
CA GLU A 167 21.86 12.58 19.12
C GLU A 167 21.59 14.10 19.32
N ASN A 168 20.39 14.33 19.89
CA ASN A 168 19.82 15.54 20.52
C ASN A 168 19.24 16.69 19.65
N ASP A 169 17.90 16.68 19.60
CA ASP A 169 17.00 17.68 20.21
C ASP A 169 17.17 19.21 19.99
N LEU A 170 16.10 19.75 19.38
CA LEU A 170 15.27 20.88 19.84
C LEU A 170 15.78 22.35 19.80
N GLU A 171 14.92 23.16 19.17
CA GLU A 171 14.63 24.59 19.43
C GLU A 171 15.62 25.67 18.90
N GLY A 172 15.09 26.83 18.42
CA GLY A 172 15.96 27.97 18.07
C GLY A 172 15.49 28.96 16.97
N SER A 173 14.33 29.56 17.13
CA SER A 173 13.78 30.73 16.40
C SER A 173 14.71 31.83 15.80
N LEU A 174 14.23 32.39 14.67
CA LEU A 174 14.25 33.83 14.24
C LEU A 174 15.44 34.48 13.49
N GLN A 175 15.10 34.98 12.28
CA GLN A 175 15.33 36.33 11.73
C GLN A 175 16.72 37.02 11.85
N ASN A 176 17.34 37.38 10.71
CA ASN A 176 17.35 38.78 10.23
C ASN A 176 17.99 38.97 8.83
N HIS A 177 17.94 40.20 8.32
CA HIS A 177 17.93 40.56 6.89
C HIS A 177 18.79 41.82 6.62
N ARG A 178 19.53 41.86 5.50
CA ARG A 178 20.32 43.00 4.92
C ARG A 178 21.62 43.38 5.67
N GLU A 179 22.62 44.15 5.17
CA GLU A 179 22.87 45.09 4.02
C GLU A 179 24.36 44.93 3.55
N ASP A 180 24.90 45.41 2.41
CA ASP A 180 24.43 45.79 1.04
C ASP A 180 25.66 46.07 0.10
N LEU A 181 25.45 46.21 -1.23
CA LEU A 181 26.37 46.73 -2.29
C LEU A 181 27.66 45.92 -2.67
N ASP A 182 28.21 45.92 -3.90
CA ASP A 182 28.07 46.83 -5.06
C ASP A 182 28.38 46.17 -6.45
N THR A 183 28.01 46.88 -7.53
CA THR A 183 28.45 46.86 -8.95
C THR A 183 28.55 45.56 -9.77
N THR A 184 27.53 45.38 -10.61
CA THR A 184 27.67 45.34 -12.09
C THR A 184 28.78 44.48 -12.72
N ARG A 185 28.42 43.30 -13.25
CA ARG A 185 28.81 42.90 -14.62
C ARG A 185 27.90 41.83 -15.25
N LYS A 186 27.40 42.22 -16.41
CA LYS A 186 26.68 41.48 -17.47
C LYS A 186 26.97 39.96 -17.54
N SER A 187 25.88 39.18 -17.56
CA SER A 187 25.86 37.76 -17.89
C SER A 187 26.57 37.44 -19.21
N THR A 188 27.50 36.49 -19.14
CA THR A 188 27.73 35.46 -20.16
C THR A 188 27.99 34.15 -19.42
N ARG A 189 26.93 33.39 -19.14
CA ARG A 189 27.06 31.99 -18.71
C ARG A 189 27.56 31.20 -19.91
N SER A 190 28.82 30.76 -19.89
CA SER A 190 29.30 29.76 -20.84
C SER A 190 28.51 28.49 -20.62
N GLU A 191 27.91 27.95 -21.66
CA GLU A 191 27.32 26.61 -21.61
C GLU A 191 28.45 25.57 -21.51
N PRO A 192 28.25 24.46 -20.78
CA PRO A 192 29.19 23.35 -20.81
C PRO A 192 29.22 22.74 -22.20
N ASP A 193 30.39 22.22 -22.59
CA ASP A 193 30.50 21.38 -23.79
C ASP A 193 29.90 19.98 -23.56
N GLU A 194 29.93 19.15 -24.60
CA GLU A 194 29.30 17.82 -24.60
C GLU A 194 29.97 16.83 -23.62
N ASP A 195 31.18 17.13 -23.13
CA ASP A 195 31.87 16.40 -22.05
C ASP A 195 31.60 16.98 -20.64
N GLY A 196 30.80 18.06 -20.53
CA GLY A 196 30.36 18.63 -19.25
C GLY A 196 31.37 19.56 -18.57
N TRP A 197 32.43 20.00 -19.26
CA TRP A 197 33.45 20.89 -18.69
C TRP A 197 33.28 22.33 -19.18
N VAL A 198 33.70 23.31 -18.36
CA VAL A 198 33.64 24.73 -18.72
C VAL A 198 35.06 25.28 -18.83
N THR A 199 35.41 25.76 -20.03
CA THR A 199 36.74 26.34 -20.30
C THR A 199 36.92 27.67 -19.56
N VAL A 200 37.89 27.72 -18.64
CA VAL A 200 38.19 28.90 -17.81
C VAL A 200 38.99 29.93 -18.62
N THR A 201 38.33 31.01 -19.07
CA THR A 201 39.01 32.11 -19.75
C THR A 201 39.75 33.02 -18.75
N LYS A 202 41.03 33.31 -19.02
CA LYS A 202 41.86 34.14 -18.12
C LYS A 202 41.47 35.62 -18.24
N GLY A 203 40.89 36.16 -17.17
CA GLY A 203 40.53 37.58 -17.08
C GLY A 203 41.75 38.51 -17.20
N LYS A 204 41.62 39.55 -18.04
CA LYS A 204 42.64 40.58 -18.26
C LYS A 204 42.49 41.66 -17.16
N LYS A 205 43.56 41.96 -16.41
CA LYS A 205 43.55 43.00 -15.36
C LYS A 205 43.24 44.39 -15.95
N PRO A 206 42.23 45.11 -15.43
CA PRO A 206 42.33 46.52 -15.10
C PRO A 206 43.02 46.71 -13.72
#